data_AF-A0A432QRX1-F1
#
_entry.id   AF-A0A432QRX1-F1
#
_cell.length_a   1.000
_cell.length_b   1.000
_cell.length_c   1.000
_cell.angle_alpha   90.00
_cell.angle_beta   90.00
_cell.angle_gamma   90.00
#
_symmetry.space_group_name_H-M   'P 1'
#
loop_
_entity.id
_entity.type
_entity.pdbx_description
1 polymer ?
#
loop_
_entity_poly.entity_id
_entity_poly.type
_entity_poly.pdbx_seq_one_letter_code
_entity_poly.pdbx_strand_id
1 'polypeptide(L)'
;MDYQKILLIIGIAAAGIALLIAILLLIRVWADNRRSKNMVALQILIPRKDSKEDKETEGEQFGTAKDYTKVIGVMSQFFISLRALGSPRWWNVYFLGQEYVTCEYAVIDGQVKFYLFVLRDSVDMIEKQIVSFYPEAVVNVTDAPNIFTPKNKIATSYRMLEKPYYLPLRTTDKLESEPMNNIITSLSKIPIGSGAGIQFVCRPVGNGWSKRSHQMAKDINQDKSNNSFWTYLNPFWWLWQLVLVMVHGDASGGGDSGMGGNMNITQVTQEKVKAIEDKAVQQAFDIIFRLVASAPTKTEADDQIENMRAAFDQYGMINTNQFISTYHHSDRKLVRDYIWRRFSRPFLQTFWRWLHTSEWRQILGANEMAALFHFPNAAYNKSTVIAWQDFKIVEAPHNVPQKGLILGLNKVRGVTKKICISRNDRRRHFYAIGKSGTGKSTLLEQMIRQDLQNGEGVCVVDPHGDLIEAVLPYVPRERADDVILFDPGDTDRPMGLNMLEAHGDDQKEFMAQEALAIFIKMYGEEIMGPRLQHYFRNGVLTLMADDDEGATILDIMRLFTDDNYAKTKIPKVTNPSVRAFWDKEMAKTGQREKEEMIPYFAAKFGPFATNAQIRNIVGQPKSGFDFRE
;
A
#
# COMPACT_ATOMS: atom_id res chain seq x y z
N MET A 1 50.32 56.43 -15.20
CA MET A 1 48.97 55.84 -15.21
C MET A 1 48.58 55.61 -13.76
N ASP A 2 47.60 56.38 -13.24
CA ASP A 2 47.38 56.52 -11.79
C ASP A 2 47.01 55.22 -11.08
N TYR A 3 47.79 54.89 -10.04
CA TYR A 3 47.56 53.77 -9.14
C TYR A 3 46.13 53.76 -8.55
N GLN A 4 45.55 54.94 -8.32
CA GLN A 4 44.16 55.10 -7.87
C GLN A 4 43.12 54.61 -8.89
N LYS A 5 43.37 54.79 -10.19
CA LYS A 5 42.46 54.28 -11.24
C LYS A 5 42.51 52.76 -11.33
N ILE A 6 43.69 52.16 -11.13
CA ILE A 6 43.86 50.70 -11.12
C ILE A 6 43.14 50.08 -9.91
N LEU A 7 43.29 50.64 -8.71
CA LEU A 7 42.58 50.18 -7.52
C LEU A 7 41.06 50.31 -7.64
N LEU A 8 40.56 51.40 -8.24
CA LEU A 8 39.13 51.57 -8.51
C LEU A 8 38.59 50.49 -9.47
N ILE A 9 39.33 50.20 -10.55
CA ILE A 9 38.97 49.15 -11.52
C ILE A 9 38.96 47.77 -10.84
N ILE A 10 39.96 47.45 -10.02
CA ILE A 10 40.01 46.20 -9.25
C ILE A 10 38.84 46.11 -8.27
N GLY A 11 38.51 47.20 -7.57
CA GLY A 11 37.38 47.27 -6.65
C GLY A 11 36.03 47.05 -7.34
N ILE A 12 35.81 47.67 -8.49
CA ILE A 12 34.59 47.49 -9.30
C ILE A 12 34.52 46.06 -9.84
N ALA A 13 35.64 45.50 -10.32
CA ALA A 13 35.70 44.11 -10.79
C ALA A 13 35.41 43.11 -9.64
N ALA A 14 35.99 43.32 -8.46
CA ALA A 14 35.74 42.48 -7.28
C ALA A 14 34.28 42.58 -6.81
N ALA A 15 33.69 43.78 -6.79
CA ALA A 15 32.27 43.97 -6.48
C ALA A 15 31.36 43.31 -7.52
N GLY A 16 31.71 43.40 -8.81
CA GLY A 16 31.01 42.72 -9.89
C GLY A 16 31.05 41.20 -9.76
N ILE A 17 32.22 40.63 -9.43
CA ILE A 17 32.38 39.19 -9.17
C ILE A 17 31.58 38.77 -7.93
N ALA A 18 31.63 39.53 -6.84
CA ALA A 18 30.87 39.23 -5.63
C ALA A 18 29.35 39.27 -5.89
N LEU A 19 28.87 40.26 -6.65
CA LEU A 19 27.48 40.35 -7.07
C LEU A 19 27.07 39.17 -7.96
N LEU A 20 27.91 38.78 -8.92
CA LEU A 20 27.67 37.60 -9.76
C LEU A 20 27.59 36.33 -8.90
N ILE A 21 28.53 36.10 -7.98
CA ILE A 21 28.49 34.96 -7.06
C ILE A 21 27.21 34.98 -6.22
N ALA A 22 26.82 36.14 -5.69
CA ALA A 22 25.58 36.28 -4.92
C ALA A 22 24.34 35.93 -5.75
N ILE A 23 24.25 36.41 -7.00
CA ILE A 23 23.17 36.09 -7.93
C ILE A 23 23.14 34.58 -8.20
N LEU A 24 24.29 33.95 -8.45
CA LEU A 24 24.38 32.51 -8.69
C LEU A 24 23.96 31.69 -7.47
N LEU A 25 24.33 32.11 -6.26
CA LEU A 25 23.87 31.50 -5.02
C LEU A 25 22.35 31.67 -4.80
N LEU A 26 21.79 32.83 -5.15
CA LEU A 26 20.34 33.05 -5.09
C LEU A 26 19.59 32.16 -6.09
N ILE A 27 20.08 32.04 -7.33
CA ILE A 27 19.54 31.12 -8.34
C ILE A 27 19.59 29.68 -7.82
N ARG A 28 20.70 29.28 -7.20
CA ARG A 28 20.88 27.96 -6.60
C ARG A 28 19.84 27.68 -5.52
N VAL A 29 19.69 28.59 -4.56
CA VAL A 29 18.72 28.47 -3.46
C VAL A 29 17.30 28.47 -3.99
N TRP A 30 16.99 29.30 -4.97
CA TRP A 30 15.69 29.33 -5.63
C TRP A 30 15.37 28.00 -6.32
N ALA A 31 16.32 27.45 -7.08
CA ALA A 31 16.16 26.18 -7.78
C ALA A 31 15.96 25.01 -6.79
N ASP A 32 16.76 24.96 -5.72
CA ASP A 32 16.62 23.93 -4.68
C ASP A 32 15.28 24.04 -3.92
N ASN A 33 14.81 25.27 -3.66
CA ASN A 33 13.49 25.50 -3.08
C ASN A 33 12.36 25.05 -4.04
N ARG A 34 12.47 25.35 -5.34
CA ARG A 34 11.48 24.91 -6.34
C ARG A 34 11.41 23.38 -6.39
N ARG A 35 12.56 22.69 -6.40
CA ARG A 35 12.61 21.23 -6.32
C ARG A 35 11.94 20.69 -5.07
N SER A 36 12.26 21.26 -3.89
CA SER A 36 11.68 20.80 -2.61
C SER A 36 10.14 20.86 -2.58
N LYS A 37 9.54 21.83 -3.25
CA LYS A 37 8.08 21.98 -3.32
C LYS A 37 7.41 21.03 -4.32
N ASN A 38 8.18 20.52 -5.28
CA ASN A 38 7.70 19.64 -6.35
C ASN A 38 7.97 18.15 -6.08
N MET A 39 8.45 17.82 -4.87
CA MET A 39 8.65 16.44 -4.44
C MET A 39 7.31 15.76 -4.18
N VAL A 40 7.21 14.49 -4.55
CA VAL A 40 6.07 13.61 -4.33
C VAL A 40 6.53 12.44 -3.46
N ALA A 41 5.70 12.05 -2.48
CA ALA A 41 5.99 10.92 -1.61
C ALA A 41 5.47 9.62 -2.25
N LEU A 42 6.36 8.63 -2.35
CA LEU A 42 6.06 7.27 -2.79
C LEU A 42 6.19 6.35 -1.58
N GLN A 43 5.08 5.86 -1.06
CA GLN A 43 5.08 4.83 -0.04
C GLN A 43 5.29 3.48 -0.71
N ILE A 44 6.29 2.73 -0.25
CA ILE A 44 6.62 1.41 -0.78
C ILE A 44 6.15 0.34 0.19
N LEU A 45 5.35 -0.60 -0.29
CA LEU A 45 4.88 -1.74 0.47
C LEU A 45 5.35 -3.04 -0.22
N ILE A 46 5.88 -3.96 0.58
CA ILE A 46 6.31 -5.29 0.14
C ILE A 46 5.34 -6.32 0.73
N PRO A 47 4.92 -7.37 -0.01
CA PRO A 47 4.08 -8.43 0.52
C PRO A 47 4.82 -9.26 1.57
N ARG A 48 4.10 -9.66 2.61
CA ARG A 48 4.62 -10.58 3.62
C ARG A 48 4.48 -12.02 3.13
N LYS A 49 5.62 -12.63 2.79
CA LYS A 49 5.72 -14.01 2.28
C LYS A 49 5.83 -15.02 3.41
N ASP A 50 4.68 -15.41 3.97
CA ASP A 50 4.65 -16.37 5.09
C ASP A 50 4.20 -17.79 4.68
N SER A 51 3.68 -17.97 3.46
CA SER A 51 3.16 -19.26 2.99
C SER A 51 4.29 -20.29 2.74
N LYS A 52 3.94 -21.58 2.72
CA LYS A 52 4.93 -22.64 2.46
C LYS A 52 5.51 -22.54 1.04
N GLU A 53 4.66 -22.28 0.05
CA GLU A 53 5.06 -22.10 -1.35
C GLU A 53 5.98 -20.89 -1.54
N ASP A 54 5.71 -19.78 -0.83
CA ASP A 54 6.57 -18.60 -0.88
C ASP A 54 7.96 -18.90 -0.29
N LYS A 55 8.03 -19.68 0.80
CA LYS A 55 9.30 -20.08 1.43
C LYS A 55 10.12 -21.01 0.55
N GLU A 56 9.48 -21.89 -0.20
CA GLU A 56 10.15 -22.75 -1.19
C GLU A 56 10.70 -21.92 -2.35
N THR A 57 9.90 -21.01 -2.91
CA THR A 57 10.31 -20.11 -4.00
C THR A 57 11.47 -19.18 -3.58
N GLU A 58 11.41 -18.61 -2.37
CA GLU A 58 12.50 -17.79 -1.84
C GLU A 58 13.76 -18.61 -1.54
N GLY A 59 13.59 -19.85 -1.07
CA GLY A 59 14.69 -20.80 -0.88
C GLY A 59 15.43 -21.11 -2.19
N GLU A 60 14.71 -21.23 -3.31
CA GLU A 60 15.28 -21.42 -4.64
C GLU A 60 15.99 -20.15 -5.17
N GLN A 61 15.41 -18.96 -4.98
CA GLN A 61 15.99 -17.71 -5.47
C GLN A 61 17.24 -17.28 -4.70
N PHE A 62 17.26 -17.48 -3.38
CA PHE A 62 18.29 -16.91 -2.52
C PHE A 62 19.29 -17.96 -2.01
N GLY A 63 18.91 -19.19 -1.66
CA GLY A 63 19.84 -20.24 -1.18
C GLY A 63 20.02 -20.31 0.35
N THR A 64 21.10 -20.95 0.84
CA THR A 64 21.39 -21.14 2.28
C THR A 64 22.34 -20.09 2.90
N ALA A 65 21.96 -19.62 4.09
CA ALA A 65 22.76 -19.04 5.18
C ALA A 65 23.91 -18.05 4.84
N LYS A 66 23.74 -17.19 3.82
CA LYS A 66 24.32 -15.81 3.75
C LYS A 66 23.63 -14.94 2.69
N ASP A 67 22.37 -15.25 2.36
CA ASP A 67 21.74 -14.72 1.15
C ASP A 67 21.04 -13.36 1.30
N TYR A 68 20.99 -12.80 2.50
CA TYR A 68 20.56 -11.41 2.67
C TYR A 68 21.46 -10.43 1.91
N THR A 69 22.74 -10.76 1.69
CA THR A 69 23.64 -9.97 0.84
C THR A 69 23.15 -9.90 -0.61
N LYS A 70 22.58 -10.98 -1.14
CA LYS A 70 21.98 -10.99 -2.48
C LYS A 70 20.71 -10.14 -2.51
N VAL A 71 19.87 -10.24 -1.49
CA VAL A 71 18.65 -9.41 -1.33
C VAL A 71 19.00 -7.92 -1.31
N ILE A 72 20.00 -7.53 -0.51
CA ILE A 72 20.48 -6.14 -0.45
C ILE A 72 21.20 -5.75 -1.75
N GLY A 73 21.85 -6.69 -2.43
CA GLY A 73 22.45 -6.48 -3.76
C GLY A 73 21.44 -6.02 -4.82
N VAL A 74 20.18 -6.44 -4.74
CA VAL A 74 19.10 -5.92 -5.60
C VAL A 74 18.90 -4.42 -5.36
N MET A 75 18.94 -3.98 -4.10
CA MET A 75 18.85 -2.56 -3.76
C MET A 75 20.09 -1.78 -4.24
N SER A 76 21.28 -2.38 -4.23
CA SER A 76 22.47 -1.77 -4.84
C SER A 76 22.27 -1.49 -6.33
N GLN A 77 21.66 -2.42 -7.07
CA GLN A 77 21.33 -2.23 -8.49
C GLN A 77 20.28 -1.12 -8.69
N PHE A 78 19.27 -1.05 -7.82
CA PHE A 78 18.34 0.07 -7.80
C PHE A 78 19.06 1.40 -7.63
N PHE A 79 19.93 1.55 -6.62
CA PHE A 79 20.72 2.76 -6.44
C PHE A 79 21.59 3.06 -7.67
N ILE A 80 22.26 2.07 -8.28
CA ILE A 80 23.03 2.27 -9.52
C ILE A 80 22.15 2.87 -10.63
N SER A 81 20.91 2.41 -10.78
CA SER A 81 19.96 2.92 -11.77
C SER A 81 19.55 4.39 -11.55
N LEU A 82 19.63 4.89 -10.31
CA LEU A 82 19.35 6.29 -9.97
C LEU A 82 20.40 7.27 -10.52
N ARG A 83 21.52 6.80 -11.07
CA ARG A 83 22.45 7.66 -11.83
C ARG A 83 21.74 8.41 -12.97
N ALA A 84 20.67 7.84 -13.53
CA ALA A 84 19.88 8.44 -14.59
C ALA A 84 19.30 9.82 -14.22
N LEU A 85 19.11 10.11 -12.93
CA LEU A 85 18.68 11.43 -12.43
C LEU A 85 19.75 12.52 -12.57
N GLY A 86 20.99 12.15 -12.88
CA GLY A 86 22.08 13.10 -13.05
C GLY A 86 21.94 13.96 -14.29
N SER A 87 22.10 15.28 -14.13
CA SER A 87 22.10 16.17 -15.28
C SER A 87 23.39 15.97 -16.09
N PRO A 88 23.29 15.81 -17.43
CA PRO A 88 24.47 15.61 -18.27
C PRO A 88 25.31 16.89 -18.43
N ARG A 89 24.73 18.08 -18.14
CA ARG A 89 25.40 19.37 -18.32
C ARG A 89 26.03 19.85 -17.01
N TRP A 90 27.35 20.01 -17.02
CA TRP A 90 28.12 20.44 -15.84
C TRP A 90 27.67 21.81 -15.29
N TRP A 91 27.28 22.76 -16.16
CA TRP A 91 26.81 24.08 -15.73
C TRP A 91 25.49 23.99 -14.97
N ASN A 92 24.61 23.03 -15.29
CA ASN A 92 23.33 22.86 -14.60
C ASN A 92 23.61 22.37 -13.18
N VAL A 93 24.50 21.38 -13.07
CA VAL A 93 24.94 20.82 -11.79
C VAL A 93 25.54 21.89 -10.88
N TYR A 94 26.27 22.87 -11.43
CA TYR A 94 26.91 23.94 -10.66
C TYR A 94 25.93 25.08 -10.30
N PHE A 95 25.20 25.62 -11.27
CA PHE A 95 24.35 26.81 -11.04
C PHE A 95 22.94 26.46 -10.54
N LEU A 96 22.27 25.53 -11.23
CA LEU A 96 20.90 25.16 -10.89
C LEU A 96 20.85 24.03 -9.86
N GLY A 97 21.89 23.20 -9.75
CA GLY A 97 21.87 21.96 -8.99
C GLY A 97 21.40 20.75 -9.79
N GLN A 98 21.20 19.65 -9.08
CA GLN A 98 20.88 18.36 -9.67
C GLN A 98 19.74 17.72 -8.90
N GLU A 99 18.99 16.86 -9.57
CA GLU A 99 17.94 16.06 -8.96
C GLU A 99 18.52 15.08 -7.94
N TYR A 100 17.71 14.72 -6.97
CA TYR A 100 18.06 13.82 -5.88
C TYR A 100 16.82 13.05 -5.44
N VAL A 101 17.04 11.89 -4.86
CA VAL A 101 16.00 11.06 -4.23
C VAL A 101 16.20 11.10 -2.74
N THR A 102 15.12 11.12 -1.97
CA THR A 102 15.20 10.96 -0.52
C THR A 102 14.63 9.61 -0.12
N CYS A 103 15.41 8.81 0.61
CA CYS A 103 14.94 7.56 1.20
C CYS A 103 14.65 7.79 2.68
N GLU A 104 13.47 7.36 3.16
CA GLU A 104 13.05 7.57 4.54
C GLU A 104 12.48 6.31 5.19
N TYR A 105 12.95 6.04 6.42
CA TYR A 105 12.21 5.26 7.40
C TYR A 105 11.36 6.23 8.23
N ALA A 106 10.05 6.05 8.25
CA ALA A 106 9.15 6.88 9.04
C ALA A 106 8.33 6.02 10.00
N VAL A 107 8.30 6.39 11.28
CA VAL A 107 7.48 5.74 12.30
C VAL A 107 6.21 6.56 12.51
N ILE A 108 5.07 5.95 12.17
CA ILE A 108 3.74 6.56 12.25
C ILE A 108 2.79 5.51 12.79
N ASP A 109 2.02 5.87 13.82
CA ASP A 109 1.05 4.98 14.48
C ASP A 109 1.68 3.64 14.93
N GLY A 110 2.92 3.69 15.41
CA GLY A 110 3.67 2.50 15.87
C GLY A 110 4.17 1.59 14.74
N GLN A 111 4.03 1.99 13.48
CA GLN A 111 4.51 1.25 12.32
C GLN A 111 5.68 1.94 11.61
N VAL A 112 6.66 1.15 11.19
CA VAL A 112 7.77 1.56 10.32
C VAL A 112 7.33 1.48 8.86
N LYS A 113 7.22 2.64 8.22
CA LYS A 113 6.85 2.81 6.82
C LYS A 113 8.05 3.28 6.00
N PHE A 114 8.11 2.84 4.74
CA PHE A 114 9.21 3.14 3.82
C PHE A 114 8.74 4.13 2.77
N TYR A 115 9.47 5.22 2.62
CA TYR A 115 9.14 6.26 1.65
C TYR A 115 10.33 6.60 0.77
N LEU A 116 10.04 6.85 -0.51
CA LEU A 116 10.93 7.54 -1.43
C LEU A 116 10.30 8.90 -1.80
N PHE A 117 11.08 9.97 -1.75
CA PHE A 117 10.66 11.27 -2.25
C PHE A 117 11.42 11.59 -3.52
N VAL A 118 10.67 11.84 -4.58
CA VAL A 118 11.18 12.08 -5.93
C VAL A 118 10.46 13.28 -6.54
N LEU A 119 11.08 13.92 -7.53
CA LEU A 119 10.41 14.97 -8.28
C LEU A 119 9.20 14.40 -9.03
N ARG A 120 8.12 15.18 -9.12
CA ARG A 120 6.89 14.78 -9.81
C ARG A 120 7.13 14.21 -11.21
N ASP A 121 8.03 14.82 -11.97
CA ASP A 121 8.35 14.41 -13.35
C ASP A 121 9.10 13.06 -13.41
N SER A 122 9.72 12.65 -12.30
CA SER A 122 10.49 11.40 -12.20
C SER A 122 9.68 10.24 -11.62
N VAL A 123 8.43 10.45 -11.19
CA VAL A 123 7.61 9.43 -10.51
C VAL A 123 7.47 8.16 -11.36
N ASP A 124 7.06 8.30 -12.63
CA ASP A 124 6.86 7.16 -13.54
C ASP A 124 8.16 6.38 -13.79
N MET A 125 9.30 7.07 -13.93
CA MET A 125 10.60 6.43 -14.10
C MET A 125 10.98 5.62 -12.85
N ILE A 126 10.82 6.20 -11.67
CA ILE A 126 11.20 5.58 -10.40
C ILE A 126 10.26 4.41 -10.08
N GLU A 127 8.96 4.55 -10.30
CA GLU A 127 7.99 3.46 -10.14
C GLU A 127 8.36 2.26 -11.02
N LYS A 128 8.65 2.49 -12.30
CA LYS A 128 9.11 1.44 -13.23
C LYS A 128 10.41 0.78 -12.78
N GLN A 129 11.36 1.55 -12.25
CA GLN A 129 12.61 1.00 -11.71
C GLN A 129 12.35 0.12 -10.49
N ILE A 130 11.55 0.58 -9.52
CA ILE A 130 11.21 -0.19 -8.31
C ILE A 130 10.53 -1.48 -8.71
N VAL A 131 9.52 -1.42 -9.58
CA VAL A 131 8.78 -2.60 -10.04
C VAL A 131 9.68 -3.55 -10.84
N SER A 132 10.66 -3.06 -11.58
CA SER A 132 11.61 -3.92 -12.30
C SER A 132 12.50 -4.74 -11.36
N PHE A 133 12.91 -4.16 -10.23
CA PHE A 133 13.76 -4.84 -9.24
C PHE A 133 12.95 -5.59 -8.18
N TYR A 134 11.75 -5.11 -7.87
CA TYR A 134 10.81 -5.64 -6.90
C TYR A 134 9.41 -5.79 -7.55
N PRO A 135 9.19 -6.87 -8.35
CA PRO A 135 7.98 -7.02 -9.15
C PRO A 135 6.67 -7.07 -8.37
N GLU A 136 6.74 -7.40 -7.09
CA GLU A 136 5.60 -7.53 -6.19
C GLU A 136 5.42 -6.31 -5.27
N ALA A 137 6.33 -5.33 -5.34
CA ALA A 137 6.22 -4.12 -4.55
C ALA A 137 5.04 -3.25 -5.05
N VAL A 138 4.29 -2.70 -4.11
CA VAL A 138 3.27 -1.70 -4.39
C VAL A 138 3.82 -0.32 -4.09
N VAL A 139 3.73 0.55 -5.09
CA VAL A 139 4.16 1.95 -5.02
C VAL A 139 2.90 2.81 -4.94
N ASN A 140 2.64 3.39 -3.77
CA ASN A 140 1.51 4.28 -3.55
C ASN A 140 1.98 5.73 -3.53
N VAL A 141 1.44 6.55 -4.43
CA VAL A 141 1.59 8.01 -4.35
C VAL A 141 0.72 8.52 -3.21
N THR A 142 1.36 9.08 -2.18
CA THR A 142 0.68 9.56 -0.97
C THR A 142 1.06 11.00 -0.64
N ASP A 143 0.32 11.61 0.27
CA ASP A 143 0.75 12.85 0.90
C ASP A 143 1.98 12.60 1.79
N ALA A 144 2.77 13.65 1.98
CA ALA A 144 3.99 13.52 2.78
C ALA A 144 3.65 13.07 4.22
N PRO A 145 4.31 12.00 4.72
CA PRO A 145 4.10 11.52 6.08
C PRO A 145 4.36 12.62 7.11
N ASN A 146 3.45 12.72 8.08
CA ASN A 146 3.62 13.59 9.24
C ASN A 146 3.97 12.77 10.48
N ILE A 147 5.21 12.87 10.93
CA ILE A 147 5.71 12.24 12.17
C ILE A 147 5.50 13.13 13.42
N PHE A 148 4.96 14.34 13.24
CA PHE A 148 4.80 15.34 14.29
C PHE A 148 3.37 15.37 14.80
N THR A 149 3.24 15.19 16.12
CA THR A 149 1.97 15.33 16.84
C THR A 149 1.92 16.70 17.52
N PRO A 150 0.77 17.40 17.56
CA PRO A 150 0.62 18.62 18.34
C PRO A 150 1.04 18.40 19.80
N LYS A 151 1.76 19.37 20.40
CA LYS A 151 2.30 19.37 21.78
C LYS A 151 3.56 18.52 22.01
N ASN A 152 3.96 17.64 21.10
CA ASN A 152 5.21 16.89 21.23
C ASN A 152 6.44 17.82 21.19
N LYS A 153 7.50 17.40 21.87
CA LYS A 153 8.84 17.96 21.77
C LYS A 153 9.63 17.23 20.69
N ILE A 154 10.59 17.94 20.11
CA ILE A 154 11.36 17.45 18.96
C ILE A 154 12.82 17.35 19.37
N ALA A 155 13.48 16.30 18.90
CA ALA A 155 14.92 16.15 18.92
C ALA A 155 15.42 15.83 17.52
N THR A 156 16.59 16.37 17.15
CA THR A 156 17.14 16.17 15.83
C THR A 156 18.64 15.96 15.84
N SER A 157 19.18 15.28 14.83
CA SER A 157 20.61 15.09 14.65
C SER A 157 20.97 14.96 13.18
N TYR A 158 22.02 15.67 12.75
CA TYR A 158 22.73 15.27 11.53
C TYR A 158 23.75 14.19 11.88
N ARG A 159 23.89 13.22 10.98
CA ARG A 159 25.00 12.25 11.00
C ARG A 159 25.97 12.56 9.88
N MET A 160 27.25 12.42 10.18
CA MET A 160 28.33 12.69 9.25
C MET A 160 29.39 11.61 9.25
N LEU A 161 30.04 11.40 8.11
CA LEU A 161 31.27 10.60 8.06
C LEU A 161 32.37 11.28 8.88
N GLU A 162 33.00 10.53 9.79
CA GLU A 162 34.12 10.98 10.60
C GLU A 162 35.37 11.24 9.76
N LYS A 163 35.69 10.29 8.87
CA LYS A 163 36.87 10.34 8.02
C LYS A 163 36.50 10.74 6.59
N PRO A 164 37.49 11.07 5.73
CA PRO A 164 37.24 11.41 4.34
C PRO A 164 36.44 10.35 3.58
N TYR A 165 35.64 10.79 2.60
CA TYR A 165 34.64 9.95 1.95
C TYR A 165 35.22 8.78 1.15
N TYR A 166 36.50 8.84 0.76
CA TYR A 166 37.14 7.76 -0.01
C TYR A 166 37.31 6.49 0.83
N LEU A 167 37.33 6.61 2.17
CA LEU A 167 37.27 5.45 3.05
C LEU A 167 35.83 4.91 3.10
N PRO A 168 35.64 3.59 2.90
CA PRO A 168 34.32 2.99 2.92
C PRO A 168 33.76 2.78 4.33
N LEU A 169 32.45 2.64 4.43
CA LEU A 169 31.73 2.05 5.56
C LEU A 169 31.73 0.53 5.43
N ARG A 170 31.35 -0.14 6.52
CA ARG A 170 31.09 -1.58 6.49
C ARG A 170 29.85 -1.86 5.63
N THR A 171 30.02 -2.67 4.58
CA THR A 171 28.95 -3.15 3.69
C THR A 171 28.50 -4.56 4.09
N THR A 172 27.48 -5.07 3.39
CA THR A 172 26.86 -6.39 3.61
C THR A 172 27.84 -7.55 3.67
N ASP A 173 28.91 -7.52 2.87
CA ASP A 173 29.88 -8.63 2.82
C ASP A 173 30.68 -8.79 4.12
N LYS A 174 30.76 -7.71 4.90
CA LYS A 174 31.50 -7.63 6.18
C LYS A 174 30.56 -7.58 7.39
N LEU A 175 29.25 -7.60 7.18
CA LEU A 175 28.24 -7.71 8.22
C LEU A 175 28.00 -9.19 8.52
N GLU A 176 27.76 -9.53 9.78
CA GLU A 176 27.46 -10.90 10.19
C GLU A 176 25.96 -11.21 10.10
N SER A 177 25.14 -10.18 10.27
CA SER A 177 23.68 -10.23 10.28
C SER A 177 23.07 -9.13 9.40
N GLU A 178 21.79 -9.30 9.07
CA GLU A 178 21.03 -8.33 8.28
C GLU A 178 20.96 -6.96 9.04
N PRO A 179 21.54 -5.89 8.48
CA PRO A 179 21.75 -4.63 9.21
C PRO A 179 20.48 -3.83 9.52
N MET A 180 19.41 -3.98 8.74
CA MET A 180 18.16 -3.24 8.96
C MET A 180 17.41 -3.71 10.20
N ASN A 181 17.57 -4.95 10.65
CA ASN A 181 17.00 -5.43 11.92
C ASN A 181 17.40 -4.55 13.12
N ASN A 182 18.64 -4.06 13.17
CA ASN A 182 19.09 -3.14 14.22
C ASN A 182 18.39 -1.77 14.10
N ILE A 183 18.21 -1.27 12.87
CA ILE A 183 17.48 -0.02 12.62
C ILE A 183 16.02 -0.18 13.07
N ILE A 184 15.34 -1.24 12.64
CA ILE A 184 13.93 -1.50 12.99
C ILE A 184 13.77 -1.68 14.51
N THR A 185 14.70 -2.34 15.19
CA THR A 185 14.66 -2.50 16.65
C THR A 185 14.79 -1.16 17.38
N SER A 186 15.56 -0.21 16.85
CA SER A 186 15.62 1.15 17.41
C SER A 186 14.30 1.91 17.23
N LEU A 187 13.58 1.64 16.14
CA LEU A 187 12.31 2.28 15.80
C LEU A 187 11.09 1.63 16.47
N SER A 188 11.14 0.34 16.78
CA SER A 188 10.03 -0.41 17.38
C SER A 188 9.71 0.00 18.82
N LYS A 189 10.65 0.68 19.50
CA LYS A 189 10.48 1.21 20.86
C LYS A 189 9.69 2.51 20.93
N ILE A 190 9.32 3.09 19.78
CA ILE A 190 8.60 4.37 19.72
C ILE A 190 7.10 4.11 19.95
N PRO A 191 6.48 4.70 21.00
CA PRO A 191 5.08 4.45 21.33
C PRO A 191 4.13 5.14 20.35
N ILE A 192 2.89 4.65 20.30
CA ILE A 192 1.80 5.28 19.53
C ILE A 192 1.60 6.72 20.04
N GLY A 193 1.44 7.67 19.11
CA GLY A 193 1.37 9.11 19.41
C GLY A 193 2.73 9.83 19.38
N SER A 194 3.84 9.09 19.38
CA SER A 194 5.17 9.58 19.00
C SER A 194 5.50 9.22 17.56
N GLY A 195 6.51 9.88 16.99
CA GLY A 195 6.96 9.60 15.63
C GLY A 195 8.45 9.85 15.47
N ALA A 196 9.07 9.17 14.51
CA ALA A 196 10.47 9.40 14.17
C ALA A 196 10.70 9.23 12.67
N GLY A 197 11.78 9.84 12.19
CA GLY A 197 12.20 9.82 10.80
C GLY A 197 13.70 9.68 10.67
N ILE A 198 14.14 8.71 9.88
CA ILE A 198 15.52 8.55 9.42
C ILE A 198 15.52 8.91 7.94
N GLN A 199 16.25 9.95 7.55
CA GLN A 199 16.22 10.50 6.20
C GLN A 199 17.61 10.50 5.56
N PHE A 200 17.69 9.91 4.36
CA PHE A 200 18.86 9.94 3.49
C PHE A 200 18.53 10.70 2.21
N VAL A 201 19.01 11.94 2.09
CA VAL A 201 18.88 12.72 0.85
C VAL A 201 20.06 12.39 -0.06
N CYS A 202 19.80 11.74 -1.19
CA CYS A 202 20.81 11.11 -2.04
C CYS A 202 20.88 11.78 -3.41
N ARG A 203 22.00 12.45 -3.69
CA ARG A 203 22.23 13.13 -4.97
C ARG A 203 23.33 12.41 -5.77
N PRO A 204 23.08 11.93 -7.01
CA PRO A 204 24.10 11.24 -7.79
C PRO A 204 25.34 12.14 -8.02
N VAL A 205 26.55 11.58 -7.95
CA VAL A 205 27.79 12.33 -8.22
C VAL A 205 28.46 11.89 -9.52
N GLY A 206 29.03 12.85 -10.26
CA GLY A 206 29.84 12.57 -11.45
C GLY A 206 31.22 12.00 -11.12
N ASN A 207 31.99 11.59 -12.13
CA ASN A 207 33.21 10.77 -11.96
C ASN A 207 34.40 11.43 -11.21
N GLY A 208 34.31 12.71 -10.83
CA GLY A 208 35.41 13.44 -10.20
C GLY A 208 35.83 12.88 -8.83
N TRP A 209 34.89 12.35 -8.06
CA TRP A 209 35.20 11.76 -6.75
C TRP A 209 36.00 10.45 -6.88
N SER A 210 35.68 9.62 -7.89
CA SER A 210 36.36 8.35 -8.16
C SER A 210 37.83 8.58 -8.54
N LYS A 211 38.11 9.58 -9.39
CA LYS A 211 39.49 10.01 -9.71
C LYS A 211 40.26 10.41 -8.45
N ARG A 212 39.64 11.17 -7.55
CA ARG A 212 40.26 11.56 -6.28
C ARG A 212 40.48 10.37 -5.36
N SER A 213 39.54 9.42 -5.26
CA SER A 213 39.72 8.19 -4.48
C SER A 213 40.89 7.34 -5.00
N HIS A 214 41.03 7.17 -6.31
CA HIS A 214 42.18 6.47 -6.90
C HIS A 214 43.50 7.20 -6.66
N GLN A 215 43.51 8.54 -6.71
CA GLN A 215 44.71 9.30 -6.38
C GLN A 215 45.12 9.09 -4.92
N MET A 216 44.17 9.18 -3.99
CA MET A 216 44.43 8.93 -2.56
C MET A 216 44.89 7.49 -2.31
N ALA A 217 44.32 6.51 -3.00
CA ALA A 217 44.76 5.12 -2.93
C ALA A 217 46.24 4.96 -3.36
N LYS A 218 46.65 5.63 -4.46
CA LYS A 218 48.05 5.69 -4.90
C LYS A 218 48.95 6.40 -3.90
N ASP A 219 48.51 7.51 -3.34
CA ASP A 219 49.29 8.31 -2.38
C ASP A 219 49.54 7.53 -1.08
N ILE A 220 48.53 6.78 -0.60
CA ILE A 220 48.66 5.86 0.54
C ILE A 220 49.61 4.71 0.21
N ASN A 221 49.54 4.16 -1.01
CA ASN A 221 50.40 3.06 -1.44
C ASN A 221 51.87 3.48 -1.64
N GLN A 222 52.12 4.74 -2.00
CA GLN A 222 53.46 5.31 -2.19
C GLN A 222 54.03 5.99 -0.93
N ASP A 223 53.32 5.89 0.22
CA ASP A 223 53.61 6.57 1.48
C ASP A 223 53.97 8.07 1.33
N LYS A 224 53.40 8.73 0.32
CA LYS A 224 53.54 10.19 0.12
C LYS A 224 52.70 10.98 1.12
N SER A 225 52.02 10.29 2.04
CA SER A 225 50.97 10.83 2.89
C SER A 225 51.46 11.77 4.00
N ASN A 226 52.77 11.94 4.22
CA ASN A 226 53.22 12.65 5.43
C ASN A 226 54.15 13.86 5.25
N ASN A 227 54.34 14.43 4.05
CA ASN A 227 55.28 15.58 3.94
C ASN A 227 54.89 16.74 3.00
N SER A 228 53.61 16.94 2.69
CA SER A 228 53.23 18.11 1.85
C SER A 228 52.02 18.91 2.30
N PHE A 229 51.29 18.56 3.35
CA PHE A 229 50.03 19.26 3.66
C PHE A 229 50.14 20.31 4.78
N TRP A 230 50.89 20.01 5.86
CA TRP A 230 51.10 20.96 6.96
C TRP A 230 51.96 22.18 6.59
N THR A 231 52.73 22.09 5.51
CA THR A 231 53.57 23.18 4.98
C THR A 231 52.78 24.25 4.23
N TYR A 232 51.59 23.94 3.69
CA TYR A 232 50.77 24.92 2.93
C TYR A 232 49.60 25.53 3.72
N LEU A 233 49.23 24.95 4.86
CA LEU A 233 48.04 25.32 5.62
C LEU A 233 48.30 26.11 6.91
N ASN A 234 49.55 26.46 7.21
CA ASN A 234 49.79 27.39 8.30
C ASN A 234 49.35 28.80 7.84
N PRO A 235 48.33 29.43 8.45
CA PRO A 235 47.99 30.82 8.13
C PRO A 235 49.15 31.78 8.41
N PHE A 236 50.17 31.33 9.14
CA PHE A 236 51.43 32.04 9.27
C PHE A 236 52.32 32.00 8.02
N TRP A 237 52.18 31.05 7.10
CA TRP A 237 53.00 31.00 5.88
C TRP A 237 52.63 32.11 4.88
N TRP A 238 51.34 32.34 4.64
CA TRP A 238 50.93 33.50 3.84
C TRP A 238 51.31 34.80 4.54
N LEU A 239 51.04 34.94 5.85
CA LEU A 239 51.44 36.09 6.68
C LEU A 239 52.97 36.35 6.68
N TRP A 240 53.79 35.30 6.70
CA TRP A 240 55.25 35.40 6.63
C TRP A 240 55.75 35.70 5.22
N GLN A 241 55.07 35.24 4.17
CA GLN A 241 55.38 35.57 2.77
C GLN A 241 55.16 37.05 2.48
N LEU A 242 54.10 37.70 3.02
CA LEU A 242 53.90 39.13 2.77
C LEU A 242 54.88 39.99 3.60
N VAL A 243 55.34 39.47 4.75
CA VAL A 243 56.42 40.08 5.55
C VAL A 243 57.78 39.91 4.87
N LEU A 244 58.07 38.76 4.26
CA LEU A 244 59.30 38.50 3.51
C LEU A 244 59.41 39.36 2.25
N VAL A 245 58.31 39.55 1.51
CA VAL A 245 58.25 40.44 0.33
C VAL A 245 58.48 41.91 0.69
N MET A 246 58.28 42.30 1.97
CA MET A 246 58.65 43.64 2.45
C MET A 246 60.09 43.76 2.99
N VAL A 247 60.76 42.65 3.34
CA VAL A 247 62.01 42.71 4.12
C VAL A 247 63.24 42.19 3.36
N HIS A 248 63.12 41.32 2.35
CA HIS A 248 64.29 40.85 1.59
C HIS A 248 64.02 40.78 0.08
N GLY A 249 64.79 41.56 -0.67
CA GLY A 249 64.99 41.36 -2.11
C GLY A 249 65.79 40.10 -2.41
N ASP A 250 65.55 39.56 -3.61
CA ASP A 250 66.26 38.50 -4.34
C ASP A 250 67.19 37.56 -3.57
N ALA A 251 66.82 36.27 -3.52
CA ALA A 251 67.78 35.18 -3.70
C ALA A 251 67.08 33.87 -4.12
N SER A 252 67.40 33.42 -5.32
CA SER A 252 67.27 32.05 -5.81
C SER A 252 68.13 31.06 -5.03
N GLY A 253 67.66 29.83 -4.82
CA GLY A 253 68.52 28.73 -4.35
C GLY A 253 67.77 27.42 -4.19
N GLY A 254 68.04 26.45 -5.07
CA GLY A 254 67.39 25.13 -5.10
C GLY A 254 67.86 24.16 -4.02
N GLY A 255 67.21 22.99 -4.02
CA GLY A 255 67.55 21.86 -3.17
C GLY A 255 66.55 20.72 -3.35
N ASP A 256 66.73 19.95 -4.43
CA ASP A 256 66.12 18.65 -4.63
C ASP A 256 66.92 17.60 -3.83
N SER A 257 66.22 16.71 -3.11
CA SER A 257 66.80 15.48 -2.59
C SER A 257 65.71 14.42 -2.44
N GLY A 258 65.58 13.60 -3.48
CA GLY A 258 64.87 12.33 -3.42
C GLY A 258 65.57 11.34 -2.50
N MET A 259 64.77 10.61 -1.72
CA MET A 259 65.13 9.34 -1.11
C MET A 259 63.97 8.37 -1.34
N GLY A 260 64.07 7.61 -2.43
CA GLY A 260 63.23 6.46 -2.70
C GLY A 260 63.68 5.28 -1.83
N GLY A 261 63.03 5.13 -0.68
CA GLY A 261 63.08 3.91 0.11
C GLY A 261 61.92 3.01 -0.31
N ASN A 262 62.23 1.87 -0.93
CA ASN A 262 61.25 0.84 -1.24
C ASN A 262 60.79 0.20 0.09
N MET A 263 59.63 0.62 0.61
CA MET A 263 59.08 0.10 1.87
C MET A 263 58.04 -0.99 1.60
N ASN A 264 58.15 -2.10 2.33
CA ASN A 264 57.15 -3.16 2.34
C ASN A 264 55.85 -2.62 2.93
N ILE A 265 54.84 -2.43 2.08
CA ILE A 265 53.50 -1.99 2.48
C ILE A 265 52.90 -3.05 3.42
N THR A 266 52.45 -2.65 4.61
CA THR A 266 51.80 -3.57 5.56
C THR A 266 50.51 -4.15 4.96
N GLN A 267 50.16 -5.39 5.30
CA GLN A 267 48.92 -6.04 4.83
C GLN A 267 47.67 -5.19 5.14
N VAL A 268 47.65 -4.52 6.31
CA VAL A 268 46.56 -3.61 6.70
C VAL A 268 46.44 -2.41 5.76
N THR A 269 47.56 -1.85 5.31
CA THR A 269 47.55 -0.76 4.32
C THR A 269 47.07 -1.25 2.96
N GLN A 270 47.47 -2.46 2.53
CA GLN A 270 46.99 -3.06 1.28
C GLN A 270 45.48 -3.31 1.29
N GLU A 271 44.94 -3.85 2.39
CA GLU A 271 43.49 -4.05 2.54
C GLU A 271 42.73 -2.72 2.52
N LYS A 272 43.27 -1.67 3.13
CA LYS A 272 42.68 -0.32 3.08
C LYS A 272 42.67 0.23 1.66
N VAL A 273 43.78 0.14 0.93
CA VAL A 273 43.90 0.58 -0.47
C VAL A 273 42.89 -0.15 -1.35
N LYS A 274 42.83 -1.48 -1.23
CA LYS A 274 41.86 -2.31 -1.96
C LYS A 274 40.42 -1.88 -1.67
N ALA A 275 40.07 -1.64 -0.41
CA ALA A 275 38.73 -1.21 -0.05
C ALA A 275 38.36 0.18 -0.62
N ILE A 276 39.33 1.08 -0.78
CA ILE A 276 39.14 2.38 -1.45
C ILE A 276 38.92 2.18 -2.95
N GLU A 277 39.71 1.32 -3.60
CA GLU A 277 39.59 1.01 -5.02
C GLU A 277 38.25 0.35 -5.34
N ASP A 278 37.83 -0.63 -4.53
CA ASP A 278 36.53 -1.31 -4.65
C ASP A 278 35.36 -0.33 -4.53
N LYS A 279 35.48 0.66 -3.64
CA LYS A 279 34.50 1.75 -3.52
C LYS A 279 34.54 2.67 -4.76
N ALA A 280 35.71 3.04 -5.24
CA ALA A 280 35.90 4.02 -6.31
C ALA A 280 35.32 3.61 -7.67
N VAL A 281 35.10 2.31 -7.90
CA VAL A 281 34.50 1.76 -9.13
C VAL A 281 32.96 1.86 -9.13
N GLN A 282 32.34 1.98 -7.96
CA GLN A 282 30.89 1.99 -7.83
C GLN A 282 30.26 3.31 -8.30
N GLN A 283 28.96 3.31 -8.59
CA GLN A 283 28.18 4.56 -8.59
C GLN A 283 28.09 5.09 -7.16
N ALA A 284 28.09 6.41 -6.99
CA ALA A 284 28.00 7.01 -5.67
C ALA A 284 27.06 8.20 -5.62
N PHE A 285 26.71 8.56 -4.40
CA PHE A 285 25.77 9.59 -4.04
C PHE A 285 26.40 10.52 -3.01
N ASP A 286 26.24 11.83 -3.22
CA ASP A 286 26.46 12.83 -2.19
C ASP A 286 25.23 12.84 -1.28
N ILE A 287 25.45 12.54 -0.01
CA ILE A 287 24.37 12.28 0.95
C ILE A 287 24.23 13.37 2.01
N ILE A 288 23.00 13.53 2.49
CA ILE A 288 22.70 14.18 3.76
C ILE A 288 21.91 13.20 4.61
N PHE A 289 22.42 12.93 5.81
CA PHE A 289 21.82 11.98 6.74
C PHE A 289 21.26 12.73 7.95
N ARG A 290 19.95 12.62 8.18
CA ARG A 290 19.20 13.28 9.26
C ARG A 290 18.40 12.28 10.07
N LEU A 291 18.34 12.54 11.37
CA LEU A 291 17.49 11.87 12.33
C LEU A 291 16.56 12.91 12.96
N VAL A 292 15.28 12.57 13.06
CA VAL A 292 14.25 13.41 13.69
C VAL A 292 13.38 12.53 14.57
N ALA A 293 13.11 12.98 15.79
CA ALA A 293 12.20 12.33 16.73
C ALA A 293 11.20 13.34 17.28
N SER A 294 9.98 12.88 17.54
CA SER A 294 8.84 13.65 18.03
C SER A 294 8.16 12.82 19.13
N ALA A 295 8.30 13.27 20.37
CA ALA A 295 7.81 12.56 21.55
C ALA A 295 7.15 13.54 22.55
N PRO A 296 6.31 13.06 23.49
CA PRO A 296 5.66 13.90 24.50
C PRO A 296 6.64 14.77 25.31
N THR A 297 7.78 14.19 25.70
CA THR A 297 8.82 14.88 26.48
C THR A 297 10.09 15.07 25.67
N LYS A 298 10.90 16.07 26.04
CA LYS A 298 12.18 16.34 25.37
C LYS A 298 13.19 15.22 25.61
N THR A 299 13.22 14.69 26.84
CA THR A 299 14.06 13.54 27.22
C THR A 299 13.77 12.32 26.36
N GLU A 300 12.49 11.94 26.20
CA GLU A 300 12.12 10.81 25.33
C GLU A 300 12.52 11.03 23.87
N ALA A 301 12.37 12.26 23.36
CA ALA A 301 12.79 12.58 21.99
C ALA A 301 14.32 12.45 21.83
N ASP A 302 15.10 12.91 22.80
CA ASP A 302 16.56 12.80 22.79
C ASP A 302 16.99 11.32 22.94
N ASP A 303 16.34 10.53 23.79
CA ASP A 303 16.57 9.08 23.93
C ASP A 303 16.26 8.32 22.62
N GLN A 304 15.19 8.69 21.91
CA GLN A 304 14.87 8.14 20.59
C GLN A 304 15.96 8.46 19.56
N ILE A 305 16.50 9.68 19.56
CA ILE A 305 17.64 10.06 18.72
C ILE A 305 18.87 9.23 19.05
N GLU A 306 19.16 9.00 20.34
CA GLU A 306 20.33 8.22 20.75
C GLU A 306 20.19 6.73 20.39
N ASN A 307 19.00 6.15 20.57
CA ASN A 307 18.71 4.79 20.11
C ASN A 307 18.86 4.65 18.59
N MET A 308 18.34 5.61 17.83
CA MET A 308 18.56 5.64 16.38
C MET A 308 20.04 5.82 16.05
N ARG A 309 20.80 6.59 16.82
CA ARG A 309 22.22 6.80 16.57
C ARG A 309 23.01 5.50 16.72
N ALA A 310 22.80 4.79 17.82
CA ALA A 310 23.49 3.54 18.13
C ALA A 310 23.26 2.47 17.06
N ALA A 311 22.07 2.45 16.43
CA ALA A 311 21.76 1.52 15.35
C ALA A 311 22.65 1.67 14.10
N PHE A 312 23.32 2.83 13.91
CA PHE A 312 24.23 3.07 12.78
C PHE A 312 25.72 2.86 13.12
N ASP A 313 26.05 2.56 14.38
CA ASP A 313 27.45 2.35 14.75
C ASP A 313 28.00 1.01 14.21
N GLN A 314 27.10 0.07 13.91
CA GLN A 314 27.41 -1.20 13.23
C GLN A 314 28.05 -1.04 11.84
N TYR A 315 27.96 0.14 11.21
CA TYR A 315 28.56 0.41 9.90
C TYR A 315 30.00 0.93 10.01
N GLY A 316 30.50 1.20 11.23
CA GLY A 316 31.85 1.66 11.47
C GLY A 316 32.87 0.52 11.57
N MET A 317 34.11 0.78 11.17
CA MET A 317 35.28 0.00 11.57
C MET A 317 36.46 0.93 11.88
N ILE A 318 37.31 0.54 12.84
CA ILE A 318 38.48 1.33 13.29
C ILE A 318 39.36 1.75 12.11
N ASN A 319 39.57 0.85 11.15
CA ASN A 319 40.44 1.05 10.01
C ASN A 319 39.76 1.72 8.80
N THR A 320 38.44 1.88 8.81
CA THR A 320 37.68 2.48 7.72
C THR A 320 36.90 3.70 8.25
N ASN A 321 35.76 4.04 7.66
CA ASN A 321 34.93 5.16 8.07
C ASN A 321 33.84 4.75 9.08
N GLN A 322 33.26 5.74 9.76
CA GLN A 322 32.10 5.58 10.65
C GLN A 322 31.28 6.85 10.69
N PHE A 323 30.05 6.77 11.23
CA PHE A 323 29.20 7.95 11.41
C PHE A 323 29.39 8.58 12.78
N ILE A 324 29.63 9.88 12.80
CA ILE A 324 29.60 10.72 14.01
C ILE A 324 28.38 11.63 14.00
N SER A 325 27.97 12.07 15.18
CA SER A 325 26.92 13.08 15.35
C SER A 325 27.52 14.47 15.37
N THR A 326 26.74 15.48 14.98
CA THR A 326 27.17 16.86 15.15
C THR A 326 26.78 17.40 16.50
N TYR A 327 27.70 18.12 17.13
CA TYR A 327 27.48 18.74 18.44
C TYR A 327 26.62 20.01 18.36
N HIS A 328 26.64 20.73 17.23
CA HIS A 328 25.93 22.01 17.09
C HIS A 328 25.17 22.11 15.76
N HIS A 329 23.83 22.14 15.84
CA HIS A 329 22.95 22.52 14.74
C HIS A 329 21.65 23.15 15.29
N SER A 330 20.89 23.81 14.42
CA SER A 330 19.57 24.33 14.77
C SER A 330 18.50 23.28 14.50
N ASP A 331 17.79 22.84 15.55
CA ASP A 331 16.65 21.93 15.42
C ASP A 331 15.59 22.48 14.47
N ARG A 332 15.24 23.77 14.59
CA ARG A 332 14.25 24.43 13.71
C ARG A 332 14.65 24.34 12.24
N LYS A 333 15.93 24.56 11.92
CA LYS A 333 16.41 24.45 10.54
C LYS A 333 16.39 23.01 10.06
N LEU A 334 16.83 22.05 10.89
CA LEU A 334 16.87 20.64 10.52
C LEU A 334 15.45 20.11 10.29
N VAL A 335 14.49 20.38 11.18
CA VAL A 335 13.08 20.01 11.01
C VAL A 335 12.52 20.57 9.71
N ARG A 336 12.76 21.85 9.43
CA ARG A 336 12.32 22.47 8.17
C ARG A 336 12.94 21.76 6.96
N ASP A 337 14.25 21.51 7.00
CA ASP A 337 14.94 20.88 5.88
C ASP A 337 14.53 19.39 5.74
N TYR A 338 14.14 18.71 6.82
CA TYR A 338 13.53 17.38 6.83
C TYR A 338 12.15 17.40 6.17
N ILE A 339 11.23 18.28 6.60
CA ILE A 339 9.88 18.40 6.04
C ILE A 339 9.92 18.73 4.54
N TRP A 340 10.80 19.64 4.14
CA TRP A 340 10.94 20.02 2.73
C TRP A 340 11.96 19.16 1.97
N ARG A 341 12.53 18.12 2.57
CA ARG A 341 13.53 17.22 1.96
C ARG A 341 14.69 17.99 1.28
N ARG A 342 15.04 19.18 1.79
CA ARG A 342 15.97 20.10 1.11
C ARG A 342 17.37 19.52 1.08
N PHE A 343 18.07 19.59 -0.04
CA PHE A 343 19.51 19.32 -0.09
C PHE A 343 20.32 20.53 0.44
N SER A 344 20.27 20.78 1.75
CA SER A 344 21.01 21.88 2.39
C SER A 344 21.93 21.36 3.50
N ARG A 345 23.19 21.81 3.45
CA ARG A 345 24.19 21.58 4.50
C ARG A 345 24.33 22.84 5.37
N PRO A 346 24.37 22.72 6.70
CA PRO A 346 24.75 23.83 7.56
C PRO A 346 26.16 24.36 7.20
N PHE A 347 26.30 25.68 7.08
CA PHE A 347 27.55 26.33 6.68
C PHE A 347 28.68 26.01 7.66
N LEU A 348 28.46 26.24 8.95
CA LEU A 348 29.44 25.97 10.01
C LEU A 348 29.94 24.52 9.98
N GLN A 349 29.03 23.58 9.74
CA GLN A 349 29.36 22.16 9.67
C GLN A 349 30.17 21.83 8.41
N THR A 350 29.83 22.43 7.28
CA THR A 350 30.56 22.28 6.02
C THR A 350 31.97 22.86 6.14
N PHE A 351 32.09 24.01 6.80
CA PHE A 351 33.34 24.69 7.07
C PHE A 351 34.24 23.90 8.03
N TRP A 352 33.70 23.48 9.18
CA TRP A 352 34.44 22.67 10.16
C TRP A 352 34.94 21.35 9.55
N ARG A 353 34.09 20.68 8.77
CA ARG A 353 34.48 19.46 8.05
C ARG A 353 35.59 19.72 7.04
N TRP A 354 35.50 20.81 6.27
CA TRP A 354 36.55 21.19 5.33
C TRP A 354 37.88 21.45 6.05
N LEU A 355 37.88 22.08 7.22
CA LEU A 355 39.09 22.28 8.04
C LEU A 355 39.73 20.96 8.49
N HIS A 356 38.93 19.99 8.93
CA HIS A 356 39.45 18.74 9.51
C HIS A 356 39.76 17.64 8.49
N THR A 357 39.05 17.60 7.37
CA THR A 357 39.15 16.49 6.40
C THR A 357 39.55 16.93 5.00
N SER A 358 39.66 18.24 4.75
CA SER A 358 39.88 18.82 3.42
C SER A 358 38.79 18.41 2.40
N GLU A 359 37.63 17.96 2.91
CA GLU A 359 36.52 17.38 2.14
C GLU A 359 35.16 17.82 2.68
N TRP A 360 34.46 18.64 1.91
CA TRP A 360 33.15 19.17 2.31
C TRP A 360 31.97 18.23 1.99
N ARG A 361 32.19 17.22 1.13
CA ARG A 361 31.17 16.28 0.66
C ARG A 361 31.13 14.99 1.48
N GLN A 362 29.98 14.33 1.44
CA GLN A 362 29.77 13.03 2.05
C GLN A 362 29.33 12.07 0.97
N ILE A 363 30.25 11.23 0.49
CA ILE A 363 30.01 10.39 -0.68
C ILE A 363 29.95 8.93 -0.24
N LEU A 364 28.84 8.28 -0.56
CA LEU A 364 28.62 6.86 -0.35
C LEU A 364 28.39 6.15 -1.69
N GLY A 365 29.02 4.99 -1.87
CA GLY A 365 28.79 4.10 -2.99
C GLY A 365 27.41 3.43 -2.90
N ALA A 366 26.94 2.88 -4.01
CA ALA A 366 25.65 2.21 -4.10
C ALA A 366 25.51 1.06 -3.08
N ASN A 367 26.59 0.30 -2.83
CA ASN A 367 26.57 -0.79 -1.84
C ASN A 367 26.47 -0.28 -0.40
N GLU A 368 27.12 0.84 -0.09
CA GLU A 368 26.98 1.49 1.22
C GLU A 368 25.57 2.05 1.41
N MET A 369 24.98 2.63 0.35
CA MET A 369 23.61 3.10 0.36
C MET A 369 22.60 1.98 0.57
N ALA A 370 22.76 0.85 -0.12
CA ALA A 370 21.90 -0.32 0.02
C ALA A 370 22.00 -0.95 1.43
N ALA A 371 23.19 -0.95 2.03
CA ALA A 371 23.36 -1.38 3.41
C ALA A 371 22.61 -0.47 4.40
N LEU A 372 22.56 0.85 4.13
CA LEU A 372 21.85 1.82 4.98
C LEU A 372 20.34 1.86 4.77
N PHE A 373 19.88 1.66 3.54
CA PHE A 373 18.47 1.69 3.16
C PHE A 373 18.18 0.61 2.12
N HIS A 374 17.33 -0.35 2.49
CA HIS A 374 16.74 -1.31 1.57
C HIS A 374 15.32 -1.70 2.01
N PHE A 375 14.56 -2.35 1.13
CA PHE A 375 13.20 -2.80 1.44
C PHE A 375 13.20 -4.10 2.25
N PRO A 376 12.22 -4.29 3.15
CA PRO A 376 12.18 -5.44 4.04
C PRO A 376 11.88 -6.73 3.28
N ASN A 377 12.48 -7.82 3.74
CA ASN A 377 12.21 -9.17 3.26
C ASN A 377 11.71 -10.03 4.43
N ALA A 378 10.59 -10.75 4.24
CA ALA A 378 9.91 -11.47 5.31
C ALA A 378 10.77 -12.60 5.93
N ALA A 379 11.71 -13.18 5.17
CA ALA A 379 12.61 -14.21 5.66
C ALA A 379 13.60 -13.68 6.70
N TYR A 380 14.11 -12.46 6.52
CA TYR A 380 15.17 -11.87 7.35
C TYR A 380 14.66 -10.81 8.34
N ASN A 381 13.58 -10.10 8.00
CA ASN A 381 12.98 -9.04 8.80
C ASN A 381 11.65 -9.50 9.39
N LYS A 382 11.70 -10.12 10.57
CA LYS A 382 10.50 -10.73 11.20
C LYS A 382 9.68 -9.78 12.08
N SER A 383 10.11 -8.52 12.18
CA SER A 383 9.47 -7.55 13.07
C SER A 383 8.06 -7.20 12.61
N THR A 384 7.12 -7.20 13.55
CA THR A 384 5.70 -6.91 13.28
C THR A 384 5.40 -5.43 13.12
N VAL A 385 6.32 -4.54 13.53
CA VAL A 385 6.14 -3.08 13.38
C VAL A 385 6.32 -2.62 11.93
N ILE A 386 6.88 -3.46 11.05
CA ILE A 386 7.05 -3.14 9.63
C ILE A 386 5.66 -3.06 8.98
N ALA A 387 5.39 -1.98 8.25
CA ALA A 387 4.19 -1.88 7.44
C ALA A 387 4.32 -2.75 6.18
N TRP A 388 3.77 -3.95 6.23
CA TRP A 388 3.69 -4.88 5.10
C TRP A 388 2.48 -4.59 4.22
N GLN A 389 2.50 -5.10 3.00
CA GLN A 389 1.32 -5.22 2.16
C GLN A 389 0.48 -6.43 2.61
N ASP A 390 -0.81 -6.20 2.85
CA ASP A 390 -1.73 -7.22 3.38
C ASP A 390 -2.03 -8.35 2.39
N PHE A 391 -2.00 -8.06 1.08
CA PHE A 391 -2.33 -9.02 0.03
C PHE A 391 -1.46 -8.82 -1.20
N LYS A 392 -0.99 -9.90 -1.82
CA LYS A 392 -0.28 -9.86 -3.11
C LYS A 392 -1.21 -9.39 -4.22
N ILE A 393 -0.80 -8.36 -4.97
CA ILE A 393 -1.54 -7.93 -6.15
C ILE A 393 -1.01 -8.71 -7.35
N VAL A 394 -1.93 -9.37 -8.06
CA VAL A 394 -1.61 -10.15 -9.26
C VAL A 394 -2.03 -9.36 -10.50
N GLU A 395 -1.25 -9.48 -11.57
CA GLU A 395 -1.60 -8.93 -12.87
C GLU A 395 -2.90 -9.54 -13.40
N ALA A 396 -3.75 -8.68 -13.95
CA ALA A 396 -4.95 -9.11 -14.64
C ALA A 396 -4.60 -10.05 -15.81
N PRO A 397 -5.30 -11.20 -15.96
CA PRO A 397 -5.09 -12.08 -17.10
C PRO A 397 -5.17 -11.36 -18.45
N HIS A 398 -4.44 -11.88 -19.44
CA HIS A 398 -4.44 -11.27 -20.79
C HIS A 398 -5.83 -11.34 -21.44
N ASN A 399 -6.58 -12.39 -21.17
CA ASN A 399 -7.91 -12.68 -21.73
C ASN A 399 -9.08 -12.02 -20.95
N VAL A 400 -8.83 -11.06 -20.07
CA VAL A 400 -9.91 -10.34 -19.37
C VAL A 400 -10.81 -9.62 -20.38
N PRO A 401 -12.15 -9.79 -20.29
CA PRO A 401 -13.10 -9.08 -21.15
C PRO A 401 -12.90 -7.57 -21.11
N GLN A 402 -12.90 -6.91 -22.27
CA GLN A 402 -12.83 -5.44 -22.35
C GLN A 402 -14.19 -4.75 -22.18
N LYS A 403 -15.27 -5.48 -22.46
CA LYS A 403 -16.66 -5.03 -22.36
C LYS A 403 -17.45 -5.93 -21.42
N GLY A 404 -18.48 -5.37 -20.79
CA GLY A 404 -19.32 -6.06 -19.82
C GLY A 404 -19.44 -5.24 -18.55
N LEU A 405 -19.92 -5.89 -17.49
CA LEU A 405 -20.07 -5.26 -16.19
C LEU A 405 -18.71 -5.11 -15.53
N ILE A 406 -18.38 -3.93 -15.01
CA ILE A 406 -17.11 -3.64 -14.36
C ILE A 406 -17.17 -4.15 -12.92
N LEU A 407 -16.25 -5.06 -12.57
CA LEU A 407 -16.08 -5.56 -11.20
C LEU A 407 -15.09 -4.69 -10.39
N GLY A 408 -14.10 -4.09 -11.05
CA GLY A 408 -13.10 -3.27 -10.39
C GLY A 408 -11.95 -2.86 -11.27
N LEU A 409 -10.91 -2.32 -10.65
CA LEU A 409 -9.68 -1.87 -11.31
C LEU A 409 -8.49 -2.69 -10.79
N ASN A 410 -7.72 -3.26 -11.69
CA ASN A 410 -6.43 -3.86 -11.39
C ASN A 410 -5.33 -2.83 -11.69
N LYS A 411 -4.66 -2.36 -10.65
CA LYS A 411 -3.55 -1.40 -10.75
C LYS A 411 -2.26 -2.15 -10.47
N VAL A 412 -1.50 -2.45 -11.52
CA VAL A 412 -0.24 -3.19 -11.41
C VAL A 412 0.78 -2.51 -12.30
N ARG A 413 1.97 -2.22 -11.74
CA ARG A 413 3.10 -1.60 -12.46
C ARG A 413 2.75 -0.27 -13.14
N GLY A 414 2.03 0.62 -12.46
CA GLY A 414 1.54 1.89 -13.03
C GLY A 414 0.45 1.76 -14.09
N VAL A 415 0.10 0.54 -14.53
CA VAL A 415 -0.97 0.30 -15.50
C VAL A 415 -2.26 0.01 -14.76
N THR A 416 -3.29 0.82 -15.05
CA THR A 416 -4.65 0.58 -14.54
C THR A 416 -5.47 -0.13 -15.61
N LYS A 417 -5.83 -1.40 -15.37
CA LYS A 417 -6.72 -2.18 -16.25
C LYS A 417 -8.09 -2.33 -15.59
N LYS A 418 -9.16 -2.06 -16.35
CA LYS A 418 -10.53 -2.37 -15.92
C LYS A 418 -10.75 -3.89 -15.96
N ILE A 419 -11.33 -4.43 -14.91
CA ILE A 419 -11.73 -5.83 -14.83
C ILE A 419 -13.23 -5.89 -15.05
N CYS A 420 -13.62 -6.51 -16.16
CA CYS A 420 -15.01 -6.66 -16.56
C CYS A 420 -15.39 -8.15 -16.58
N ILE A 421 -16.65 -8.43 -16.28
CA ILE A 421 -17.27 -9.74 -16.47
C ILE A 421 -18.21 -9.69 -17.68
N SER A 422 -18.07 -10.66 -18.59
CA SER A 422 -18.92 -10.72 -19.77
C SER A 422 -20.33 -11.20 -19.40
N ARG A 423 -21.33 -10.87 -20.24
CA ARG A 423 -22.71 -11.38 -20.05
C ARG A 423 -22.77 -12.91 -20.07
N ASN A 424 -21.96 -13.55 -20.92
CA ASN A 424 -21.89 -15.01 -21.01
C ASN A 424 -21.34 -15.64 -19.72
N ASP A 425 -20.34 -15.01 -19.09
CA ASP A 425 -19.77 -15.50 -17.83
C ASP A 425 -20.78 -15.32 -16.69
N ARG A 426 -21.51 -14.20 -16.65
CA ARG A 426 -22.58 -13.98 -15.66
C ARG A 426 -23.70 -15.02 -15.72
N ARG A 427 -23.99 -15.59 -16.90
CA ARG A 427 -24.97 -16.69 -17.03
C ARG A 427 -24.53 -17.98 -16.34
N ARG A 428 -23.26 -18.13 -15.99
CA ARG A 428 -22.73 -19.27 -15.23
C ARG A 428 -22.82 -19.07 -13.71
N HIS A 429 -23.60 -18.07 -13.29
CA HIS A 429 -23.76 -17.62 -11.90
C HIS A 429 -22.49 -16.97 -11.33
N PHE A 430 -22.68 -16.23 -10.25
CA PHE A 430 -21.64 -15.48 -9.57
C PHE A 430 -21.77 -15.72 -8.07
N TYR A 431 -20.67 -16.10 -7.41
CA TYR A 431 -20.65 -16.38 -5.98
C TYR A 431 -19.65 -15.45 -5.28
N ALA A 432 -20.15 -14.60 -4.39
CA ALA A 432 -19.35 -13.66 -3.61
C ALA A 432 -19.29 -14.08 -2.13
N ILE A 433 -18.09 -14.36 -1.64
CA ILE A 433 -17.83 -14.75 -0.26
C ILE A 433 -17.11 -13.61 0.45
N GLY A 434 -17.58 -13.28 1.66
CA GLY A 434 -16.95 -12.26 2.51
C GLY A 434 -17.60 -12.23 3.89
N LYS A 435 -16.81 -11.90 4.91
CA LYS A 435 -17.33 -11.61 6.26
C LYS A 435 -18.15 -10.31 6.22
N SER A 436 -18.91 -10.04 7.27
CA SER A 436 -19.56 -8.73 7.41
C SER A 436 -18.52 -7.60 7.36
N GLY A 437 -18.85 -6.51 6.67
CA GLY A 437 -17.96 -5.36 6.50
C GLY A 437 -16.88 -5.47 5.43
N THR A 438 -16.74 -6.59 4.71
CA THR A 438 -15.71 -6.72 3.65
C THR A 438 -16.13 -6.14 2.29
N GLY A 439 -17.28 -5.45 2.22
CA GLY A 439 -17.77 -4.80 0.99
C GLY A 439 -18.58 -5.67 0.04
N LYS A 440 -19.09 -6.83 0.47
CA LYS A 440 -19.95 -7.71 -0.36
C LYS A 440 -21.19 -6.96 -0.88
N SER A 441 -21.92 -6.26 0.00
CA SER A 441 -23.11 -5.51 -0.38
C SER A 441 -22.77 -4.34 -1.30
N THR A 442 -21.64 -3.65 -1.04
CA THR A 442 -21.13 -2.59 -1.93
C THR A 442 -20.80 -3.11 -3.33
N LEU A 443 -20.19 -4.30 -3.44
CA LEU A 443 -19.93 -4.93 -4.73
C LEU A 443 -21.25 -5.16 -5.48
N LEU A 444 -22.25 -5.78 -4.83
CA LEU A 444 -23.56 -6.04 -5.45
C LEU A 444 -24.28 -4.74 -5.83
N GLU A 445 -24.26 -3.72 -4.97
CA GLU A 445 -24.82 -2.40 -5.27
C GLU A 445 -24.20 -1.81 -6.54
N GLN A 446 -22.86 -1.81 -6.65
CA GLN A 446 -22.17 -1.29 -7.84
C GLN A 446 -22.46 -2.11 -9.10
N MET A 447 -22.70 -3.41 -8.98
CA MET A 447 -23.14 -4.25 -10.09
C MET A 447 -24.57 -3.89 -10.52
N ILE A 448 -25.51 -3.84 -9.57
CA ILE A 448 -26.92 -3.51 -9.82
C ILE A 448 -27.06 -2.13 -10.46
N ARG A 449 -26.32 -1.14 -9.97
CA ARG A 449 -26.32 0.21 -10.54
C ARG A 449 -25.91 0.24 -12.00
N GLN A 450 -24.90 -0.56 -12.38
CA GLN A 450 -24.50 -0.68 -13.77
C GLN A 450 -25.59 -1.35 -14.62
N ASP A 451 -26.26 -2.37 -14.10
CA ASP A 451 -27.36 -3.04 -14.79
C ASP A 451 -28.56 -2.11 -15.01
N LEU A 452 -28.96 -1.36 -13.97
CA LEU A 452 -30.02 -0.34 -14.06
C LEU A 452 -29.70 0.73 -15.10
N GLN A 453 -28.46 1.24 -15.13
CA GLN A 453 -28.00 2.22 -16.12
C GLN A 453 -27.95 1.65 -17.55
N ASN A 454 -27.68 0.35 -17.69
CA ASN A 454 -27.66 -0.32 -18.99
C ASN A 454 -29.06 -0.74 -19.46
N GLY A 455 -30.11 -0.45 -18.70
CA GLY A 455 -31.48 -0.85 -19.01
C GLY A 455 -31.75 -2.35 -18.79
N GLU A 456 -30.91 -3.06 -18.05
CA GLU A 456 -31.13 -4.46 -17.72
C GLU A 456 -32.12 -4.57 -16.53
N GLY A 457 -32.89 -5.65 -16.50
CA GLY A 457 -33.78 -6.00 -15.38
C GLY A 457 -33.01 -6.69 -14.25
N VAL A 458 -33.39 -6.42 -13.00
CA VAL A 458 -32.74 -7.01 -11.82
C VAL A 458 -33.79 -7.41 -10.78
N CYS A 459 -33.59 -8.57 -10.15
CA CYS A 459 -34.35 -8.99 -8.98
C CYS A 459 -33.37 -9.07 -7.80
N VAL A 460 -33.70 -8.37 -6.72
CA VAL A 460 -32.86 -8.26 -5.52
C VAL A 460 -33.65 -8.79 -4.34
N VAL A 461 -33.10 -9.79 -3.66
CA VAL A 461 -33.68 -10.35 -2.43
C VAL A 461 -32.73 -10.06 -1.29
N ASP A 462 -33.13 -9.16 -0.39
CA ASP A 462 -32.35 -8.78 0.79
C ASP A 462 -33.25 -8.83 2.04
N PRO A 463 -33.02 -9.78 2.97
CA PRO A 463 -33.79 -9.87 4.21
C PRO A 463 -33.69 -8.65 5.13
N HIS A 464 -32.65 -7.82 4.97
CA HIS A 464 -32.43 -6.63 5.81
C HIS A 464 -32.92 -5.33 5.18
N GLY A 465 -33.13 -5.30 3.86
CA GLY A 465 -33.59 -4.12 3.12
C GLY A 465 -32.50 -3.08 2.80
N ASP A 466 -31.36 -3.08 3.51
CA ASP A 466 -30.28 -2.09 3.32
C ASP A 466 -29.81 -1.99 1.85
N LEU A 467 -29.65 -3.13 1.15
CA LEU A 467 -29.23 -3.12 -0.25
C LEU A 467 -30.32 -2.56 -1.17
N ILE A 468 -31.59 -2.83 -0.86
CA ILE A 468 -32.74 -2.36 -1.64
C ILE A 468 -32.83 -0.83 -1.55
N GLU A 469 -32.77 -0.29 -0.33
CA GLU A 469 -32.75 1.16 -0.09
C GLU A 469 -31.57 1.84 -0.78
N ALA A 470 -30.41 1.19 -0.81
CA ALA A 470 -29.22 1.73 -1.47
C ALA A 470 -29.33 1.78 -3.01
N VAL A 471 -30.06 0.84 -3.64
CA VAL A 471 -30.14 0.77 -5.11
C VAL A 471 -31.33 1.53 -5.70
N LEU A 472 -32.44 1.68 -4.97
CA LEU A 472 -33.65 2.39 -5.43
C LEU A 472 -33.38 3.79 -5.99
N PRO A 473 -32.53 4.65 -5.38
CA PRO A 473 -32.23 5.98 -5.92
C PRO A 473 -31.56 5.98 -7.30
N TYR A 474 -31.03 4.84 -7.75
CA TYR A 474 -30.34 4.69 -9.03
C TYR A 474 -31.22 4.13 -10.13
N VAL A 475 -32.50 3.83 -9.85
CA VAL A 475 -33.46 3.47 -10.89
C VAL A 475 -33.69 4.67 -11.81
N PRO A 476 -33.56 4.53 -13.15
CA PRO A 476 -33.87 5.60 -14.09
C PRO A 476 -35.32 6.08 -13.95
N ARG A 477 -35.54 7.39 -14.06
CA ARG A 477 -36.88 7.99 -13.83
C ARG A 477 -37.94 7.43 -14.77
N GLU A 478 -37.56 7.16 -16.01
CA GLU A 478 -38.39 6.58 -17.05
C GLU A 478 -38.85 5.14 -16.75
N ARG A 479 -38.24 4.44 -15.78
CA ARG A 479 -38.61 3.09 -15.35
C ARG A 479 -39.12 3.03 -13.91
N ALA A 480 -39.47 4.16 -13.31
CA ALA A 480 -39.98 4.18 -11.95
C ALA A 480 -41.27 3.34 -11.81
N ASP A 481 -42.11 3.32 -12.84
CA ASP A 481 -43.35 2.55 -12.88
C ASP A 481 -43.13 1.04 -13.05
N ASP A 482 -41.92 0.62 -13.46
CA ASP A 482 -41.54 -0.79 -13.60
C ASP A 482 -41.06 -1.40 -12.26
N VAL A 483 -40.94 -0.60 -11.20
CA VAL A 483 -40.37 -1.05 -9.92
C VAL A 483 -41.43 -1.76 -9.07
N ILE A 484 -41.18 -3.04 -8.81
CA ILE A 484 -41.95 -3.83 -7.84
C ILE A 484 -41.16 -3.91 -6.54
N LEU A 485 -41.67 -3.27 -5.48
CA LEU A 485 -41.11 -3.36 -4.13
C LEU A 485 -42.00 -4.26 -3.27
N PHE A 486 -41.59 -5.53 -3.13
CA PHE A 486 -42.27 -6.50 -2.28
C PHE A 486 -41.63 -6.50 -0.88
N ASP A 487 -42.30 -5.86 0.09
CA ASP A 487 -41.94 -5.89 1.50
C ASP A 487 -43.00 -6.65 2.32
N PRO A 488 -42.69 -7.86 2.84
CA PRO A 488 -43.60 -8.60 3.72
C PRO A 488 -44.00 -7.86 5.01
N GLY A 489 -43.22 -6.85 5.42
CA GLY A 489 -43.47 -6.01 6.59
C GLY A 489 -44.44 -4.85 6.33
N ASP A 490 -44.71 -4.48 5.08
CA ASP A 490 -45.60 -3.38 4.73
C ASP A 490 -47.07 -3.77 4.96
N THR A 491 -47.65 -3.26 6.04
CA THR A 491 -49.06 -3.47 6.39
C THR A 491 -50.02 -2.52 5.70
N ASP A 492 -49.53 -1.39 5.18
CA ASP A 492 -50.36 -0.37 4.55
C ASP A 492 -50.64 -0.73 3.08
N ARG A 493 -49.69 -1.40 2.42
CA ARG A 493 -49.81 -1.87 1.03
C ARG A 493 -49.31 -3.32 0.84
N PRO A 494 -49.99 -4.31 1.46
CA PRO A 494 -49.58 -5.71 1.32
C PRO A 494 -49.79 -6.22 -0.10
N MET A 495 -48.71 -6.69 -0.73
CA MET A 495 -48.77 -7.37 -2.02
C MET A 495 -49.08 -8.85 -1.85
N GLY A 496 -50.06 -9.36 -2.61
CA GLY A 496 -50.42 -10.77 -2.60
C GLY A 496 -49.35 -11.64 -3.28
N LEU A 497 -49.10 -12.83 -2.74
CA LEU A 497 -48.31 -13.87 -3.40
C LEU A 497 -49.03 -15.21 -3.24
N ASN A 498 -49.81 -15.59 -4.25
CA ASN A 498 -50.58 -16.82 -4.21
C ASN A 498 -49.76 -18.00 -4.73
N MET A 499 -49.39 -18.91 -3.83
CA MET A 499 -48.67 -20.15 -4.19
C MET A 499 -49.50 -21.13 -5.04
N LEU A 500 -50.82 -20.93 -5.13
CA LEU A 500 -51.74 -21.80 -5.86
C LEU A 500 -52.13 -21.26 -7.24
N GLU A 501 -51.51 -20.16 -7.68
CA GLU A 501 -51.76 -19.58 -9.00
C GLU A 501 -51.03 -20.39 -10.08
N ALA A 502 -51.81 -21.03 -10.97
CA ALA A 502 -51.29 -21.94 -11.99
C ALA A 502 -52.07 -21.83 -13.30
N HIS A 503 -51.39 -21.99 -14.43
CA HIS A 503 -51.98 -21.99 -15.77
C HIS A 503 -51.85 -23.39 -16.41
N GLY A 504 -52.92 -24.18 -16.30
CA GLY A 504 -52.99 -25.54 -16.84
C GLY A 504 -52.60 -26.64 -15.84
N ASP A 505 -52.98 -27.88 -16.17
CA ASP A 505 -52.93 -29.02 -15.23
C ASP A 505 -51.50 -29.41 -14.82
N ASP A 506 -50.53 -29.36 -15.74
CA ASP A 506 -49.12 -29.67 -15.43
C ASP A 506 -48.53 -28.68 -14.41
N GLN A 507 -48.89 -27.40 -14.52
CA GLN A 507 -48.44 -26.37 -13.58
C GLN A 507 -49.13 -26.55 -12.22
N LYS A 508 -50.40 -26.97 -12.17
CA LYS A 508 -51.11 -27.28 -10.91
C LYS A 508 -50.39 -28.38 -10.12
N GLU A 509 -49.95 -29.45 -10.79
CA GLU A 509 -49.19 -30.50 -10.11
C GLU A 509 -47.83 -30.02 -9.60
N PHE A 510 -47.11 -29.24 -10.41
CA PHE A 510 -45.81 -28.67 -10.02
C PHE A 510 -45.95 -27.71 -8.83
N MET A 511 -46.93 -26.80 -8.85
CA MET A 511 -47.22 -25.88 -7.75
C MET A 511 -47.61 -26.61 -6.47
N ALA A 512 -48.40 -27.69 -6.56
CA ALA A 512 -48.72 -28.52 -5.40
C ALA A 512 -47.47 -29.15 -4.76
N GLN A 513 -46.49 -29.57 -5.56
CA GLN A 513 -45.23 -30.14 -5.09
C GLN A 513 -44.33 -29.07 -4.46
N GLU A 514 -44.18 -27.91 -5.09
CA GLU A 514 -43.40 -26.79 -4.55
C GLU A 514 -43.99 -26.27 -3.24
N ALA A 515 -45.31 -26.08 -3.18
CA ALA A 515 -46.00 -25.72 -1.95
C ALA A 515 -45.76 -26.76 -0.84
N LEU A 516 -45.82 -28.06 -1.17
CA LEU A 516 -45.52 -29.12 -0.21
C LEU A 516 -44.06 -29.06 0.27
N ALA A 517 -43.11 -28.83 -0.65
CA ALA A 517 -41.69 -28.74 -0.33
C ALA A 517 -41.38 -27.57 0.62
N ILE A 518 -42.06 -26.42 0.45
CA ILE A 518 -41.99 -25.28 1.37
C ILE A 518 -42.43 -25.70 2.78
N PHE A 519 -43.58 -26.37 2.90
CA PHE A 519 -44.10 -26.82 4.19
C PHE A 519 -43.21 -27.88 4.85
N ILE A 520 -42.62 -28.81 4.08
CA ILE A 520 -41.64 -29.78 4.58
C ILE A 520 -40.39 -29.06 5.09
N LYS A 521 -39.88 -28.06 4.36
CA LYS A 521 -38.69 -27.30 4.77
C LYS A 521 -38.91 -26.51 6.06
N MET A 522 -40.13 -26.01 6.29
CA MET A 522 -40.49 -25.28 7.50
C MET A 522 -40.69 -26.16 8.73
N TYR A 523 -41.35 -27.31 8.59
CA TYR A 523 -41.75 -28.16 9.72
C TYR A 523 -40.94 -29.46 9.87
N GLY A 524 -40.17 -29.85 8.86
CA GLY A 524 -39.46 -31.12 8.80
C GLY A 524 -40.33 -32.31 8.34
N GLU A 525 -39.68 -33.34 7.82
CA GLU A 525 -40.34 -34.56 7.32
C GLU A 525 -41.01 -35.38 8.44
N GLU A 526 -40.51 -35.28 9.68
CA GLU A 526 -41.09 -35.97 10.84
C GLU A 526 -42.50 -35.44 11.17
N ILE A 527 -42.68 -34.12 11.08
CA ILE A 527 -43.96 -33.47 11.34
C ILE A 527 -44.87 -33.59 10.12
N MET A 528 -44.34 -33.31 8.93
CA MET A 528 -45.03 -33.48 7.65
C MET A 528 -44.83 -34.91 7.12
N GLY A 529 -45.29 -35.91 7.88
CA GLY A 529 -45.19 -37.32 7.48
C GLY A 529 -46.05 -37.68 6.25
N PRO A 530 -45.87 -38.88 5.66
CA PRO A 530 -46.47 -39.25 4.37
C PRO A 530 -47.99 -39.07 4.28
N ARG A 531 -48.71 -39.33 5.38
CA ARG A 531 -50.17 -39.13 5.45
C ARG A 531 -50.56 -37.65 5.32
N LEU A 532 -49.88 -36.76 6.02
CA LEU A 532 -50.15 -35.32 5.92
C LEU A 532 -49.76 -34.76 4.56
N GLN A 533 -48.65 -35.25 3.98
CA GLN A 533 -48.27 -34.90 2.61
C GLN A 533 -49.36 -35.31 1.61
N HIS A 534 -49.94 -36.50 1.78
CA HIS A 534 -51.04 -36.99 0.94
C HIS A 534 -52.29 -36.10 1.07
N TYR A 535 -52.67 -35.71 2.29
CA TYR A 535 -53.81 -34.81 2.54
C TYR A 535 -53.55 -33.41 1.96
N PHE A 536 -52.34 -32.89 2.15
CA PHE A 536 -51.91 -31.60 1.62
C PHE A 536 -52.01 -31.58 0.09
N ARG A 537 -51.41 -32.56 -0.60
CA ARG A 537 -51.40 -32.61 -2.06
C ARG A 537 -52.81 -32.70 -2.64
N ASN A 538 -53.64 -33.61 -2.12
CA ASN A 538 -55.03 -33.73 -2.59
C ASN A 538 -55.84 -32.48 -2.26
N GLY A 539 -55.62 -31.86 -1.10
CA GLY A 539 -56.29 -30.60 -0.73
C GLY A 539 -55.92 -29.45 -1.67
N VAL A 540 -54.62 -29.23 -1.90
CA VAL A 540 -54.13 -28.17 -2.80
C VAL A 540 -54.61 -28.37 -4.24
N LEU A 541 -54.55 -29.60 -4.78
CA LEU A 541 -55.09 -29.90 -6.11
C LEU A 541 -56.61 -29.70 -6.19
N THR A 542 -57.34 -29.94 -5.09
CA THR A 542 -58.78 -29.67 -5.03
C THR A 542 -59.07 -28.17 -5.06
N LEU A 543 -58.27 -27.38 -4.36
CA LEU A 543 -58.39 -25.91 -4.35
C LEU A 543 -58.09 -25.32 -5.73
N MET A 544 -57.06 -25.82 -6.42
CA MET A 544 -56.70 -25.38 -7.78
C MET A 544 -57.60 -25.95 -8.87
N ALA A 545 -58.56 -26.82 -8.56
CA ALA A 545 -59.53 -27.32 -9.54
C ALA A 545 -60.63 -26.30 -9.84
N ASP A 546 -60.78 -25.27 -9.01
CA ASP A 546 -61.78 -24.22 -9.16
C ASP A 546 -61.18 -22.97 -9.81
N ASP A 547 -61.21 -22.93 -11.13
CA ASP A 547 -60.64 -21.84 -11.93
C ASP A 547 -61.47 -20.53 -11.86
N ASP A 548 -62.73 -20.60 -11.38
CA ASP A 548 -63.67 -19.46 -11.42
C ASP A 548 -63.56 -18.55 -10.18
N GLU A 549 -63.55 -19.11 -8.98
CA GLU A 549 -63.46 -18.35 -7.72
C GLU A 549 -62.02 -18.12 -7.25
N GLY A 550 -61.09 -18.94 -7.72
CA GLY A 550 -59.75 -19.03 -7.17
C GLY A 550 -59.75 -19.60 -5.74
N ALA A 551 -58.55 -19.90 -5.23
CA ALA A 551 -58.36 -20.37 -3.87
C ALA A 551 -56.96 -19.99 -3.36
N THR A 552 -56.84 -19.94 -2.04
CA THR A 552 -55.59 -19.63 -1.34
C THR A 552 -55.11 -20.84 -0.55
N ILE A 553 -53.83 -20.83 -0.16
CA ILE A 553 -53.29 -21.89 0.69
C ILE A 553 -54.00 -21.97 2.06
N LEU A 554 -54.62 -20.88 2.51
CA LEU A 554 -55.36 -20.83 3.78
C LEU A 554 -56.70 -21.57 3.71
N ASP A 555 -57.29 -21.68 2.52
CA ASP A 555 -58.58 -22.34 2.32
C ASP A 555 -58.51 -23.86 2.49
N ILE A 556 -57.29 -24.43 2.54
CA ILE A 556 -57.10 -25.87 2.73
C ILE A 556 -57.66 -26.33 4.06
N MET A 557 -57.58 -25.51 5.11
CA MET A 557 -58.18 -25.84 6.41
C MET A 557 -59.69 -25.97 6.30
N ARG A 558 -60.32 -25.04 5.56
CA ARG A 558 -61.78 -25.03 5.36
C ARG A 558 -62.23 -26.25 4.59
N LEU A 559 -61.43 -26.73 3.64
CA LEU A 559 -61.72 -27.95 2.87
C LEU A 559 -61.88 -29.19 3.75
N PHE A 560 -61.19 -29.26 4.90
CA PHE A 560 -61.27 -30.39 5.83
C PHE A 560 -62.15 -30.15 7.06
N THR A 561 -62.56 -28.91 7.34
CA THR A 561 -63.31 -28.54 8.56
C THR A 561 -64.72 -28.00 8.30
N ASP A 562 -65.00 -27.50 7.10
CA ASP A 562 -66.29 -26.95 6.68
C ASP A 562 -66.89 -27.79 5.55
N ASP A 563 -67.86 -28.63 5.91
CA ASP A 563 -68.54 -29.53 4.98
C ASP A 563 -69.26 -28.80 3.83
N ASN A 564 -69.73 -27.57 4.07
CA ASN A 564 -70.41 -26.79 3.04
C ASN A 564 -69.41 -26.29 2.00
N TYR A 565 -68.25 -25.80 2.46
CA TYR A 565 -67.17 -25.40 1.57
C TYR A 565 -66.65 -26.59 0.76
N ALA A 566 -66.40 -27.73 1.40
CA ALA A 566 -65.98 -28.96 0.71
C ALA A 566 -66.98 -29.39 -0.38
N LYS A 567 -68.29 -29.36 -0.10
CA LYS A 567 -69.34 -29.70 -1.07
C LYS A 567 -69.36 -28.78 -2.30
N THR A 568 -68.88 -27.55 -2.18
CA THR A 568 -68.78 -26.62 -3.34
C THR A 568 -67.54 -26.86 -4.19
N LYS A 569 -66.40 -27.25 -3.59
CA LYS A 569 -65.12 -27.38 -4.30
C LYS A 569 -64.87 -28.80 -4.86
N ILE A 570 -65.21 -29.86 -4.12
CA ILE A 570 -64.96 -31.26 -4.53
C ILE A 570 -65.58 -31.62 -5.89
N PRO A 571 -66.82 -31.20 -6.24
CA PRO A 571 -67.42 -31.53 -7.54
C PRO A 571 -66.64 -30.98 -8.75
N LYS A 572 -65.88 -29.90 -8.55
CA LYS A 572 -65.08 -29.23 -9.59
C LYS A 572 -63.78 -29.99 -9.90
N VAL A 573 -63.38 -30.96 -9.07
CA VAL A 573 -62.17 -31.77 -9.27
C VAL A 573 -62.31 -32.66 -10.50
N THR A 574 -61.50 -32.40 -11.53
CA THR A 574 -61.45 -33.20 -12.78
C THR A 574 -60.52 -34.41 -12.67
N ASN A 575 -59.45 -34.32 -11.86
CA ASN A 575 -58.47 -35.39 -11.70
C ASN A 575 -59.08 -36.64 -11.02
N PRO A 576 -59.09 -37.81 -11.68
CA PRO A 576 -59.72 -39.03 -11.13
C PRO A 576 -59.10 -39.52 -9.83
N SER A 577 -57.79 -39.33 -9.63
CA SER A 577 -57.07 -39.77 -8.43
C SER A 577 -57.45 -38.90 -7.23
N VAL A 578 -57.52 -37.59 -7.42
CA VAL A 578 -57.94 -36.64 -6.37
C VAL A 578 -59.42 -36.84 -6.03
N ARG A 579 -60.26 -37.12 -7.04
CA ARG A 579 -61.67 -37.46 -6.81
C ARG A 579 -61.82 -38.78 -6.03
N ALA A 580 -61.02 -39.79 -6.35
CA ALA A 580 -61.01 -41.05 -5.62
C ALA A 580 -60.58 -40.89 -4.14
N PHE A 581 -59.66 -39.97 -3.84
CA PHE A 581 -59.32 -39.62 -2.45
C PHE A 581 -60.56 -39.15 -1.68
N TRP A 582 -61.37 -38.25 -2.23
CA TRP A 582 -62.59 -37.76 -1.56
C TRP A 582 -63.69 -38.82 -1.48
N ASP A 583 -64.04 -39.46 -2.60
CA ASP A 583 -65.19 -40.36 -2.71
C ASP A 583 -64.96 -41.73 -2.03
N LYS A 584 -63.70 -42.17 -1.95
CA LYS A 584 -63.36 -43.52 -1.45
C LYS A 584 -62.58 -43.46 -0.16
N GLU A 585 -61.45 -42.76 -0.11
CA GLU A 585 -60.58 -42.79 1.07
C GLU A 585 -61.18 -41.96 2.20
N MET A 586 -61.35 -40.67 1.99
CA MET A 586 -61.85 -39.74 3.00
C MET A 586 -63.29 -40.05 3.42
N ALA A 587 -64.14 -40.52 2.50
CA ALA A 587 -65.49 -40.98 2.83
C ALA A 587 -65.50 -42.23 3.74
N LYS A 588 -64.53 -43.14 3.59
CA LYS A 588 -64.43 -44.37 4.40
C LYS A 588 -63.60 -44.20 5.68
N THR A 589 -62.82 -43.13 5.81
CA THR A 589 -62.08 -42.83 7.04
C THR A 589 -63.06 -42.65 8.21
N GLY A 590 -62.83 -43.38 9.30
CA GLY A 590 -63.69 -43.35 10.49
C GLY A 590 -63.69 -41.99 11.17
N GLN A 591 -64.81 -41.63 11.81
CA GLN A 591 -65.00 -40.33 12.46
C GLN A 591 -63.90 -40.01 13.49
N ARG A 592 -63.48 -41.00 14.28
CA ARG A 592 -62.39 -40.85 15.27
C ARG A 592 -61.04 -40.48 14.63
N GLU A 593 -60.70 -41.10 13.51
CA GLU A 593 -59.42 -40.82 12.81
C GLU A 593 -59.44 -39.41 12.19
N LYS A 594 -60.60 -38.96 11.69
CA LYS A 594 -60.81 -37.58 11.23
C LYS A 594 -60.63 -36.56 12.35
N GLU A 595 -61.23 -36.81 13.51
CA GLU A 595 -61.16 -35.95 14.70
C GLU A 595 -59.75 -35.84 15.28
N GLU A 596 -58.90 -36.86 15.10
CA GLU A 596 -57.49 -36.81 15.51
C GLU A 596 -56.61 -36.10 14.46
N MET A 597 -56.78 -36.42 13.17
CA MET A 597 -55.88 -35.97 12.10
C MET A 597 -56.15 -34.55 11.60
N ILE A 598 -57.42 -34.15 11.46
CA ILE A 598 -57.77 -32.84 10.88
C ILE A 598 -57.31 -31.68 11.77
N PRO A 599 -57.53 -31.68 13.10
CA PRO A 599 -57.00 -30.63 13.96
C PRO A 599 -55.47 -30.56 13.94
N TYR A 600 -54.79 -31.71 13.91
CA TYR A 600 -53.33 -31.78 13.82
C TYR A 600 -52.80 -31.17 12.51
N PHE A 601 -53.48 -31.44 11.39
CA PHE A 601 -53.16 -30.84 10.10
C PHE A 601 -53.46 -29.33 10.07
N ALA A 602 -54.65 -28.91 10.50
CA ALA A 602 -55.07 -27.50 10.52
C ALA A 602 -54.15 -26.64 11.40
N ALA A 603 -53.65 -27.18 12.52
CA ALA A 603 -52.71 -26.48 13.39
C ALA A 603 -51.42 -26.02 12.67
N LYS A 604 -51.03 -26.67 11.56
CA LYS A 604 -49.84 -26.28 10.76
C LYS A 604 -50.08 -25.05 9.87
N PHE A 605 -51.33 -24.66 9.67
CA PHE A 605 -51.71 -23.46 8.93
C PHE A 605 -52.15 -22.32 9.86
N GLY A 606 -52.40 -22.61 11.13
CA GLY A 606 -52.74 -21.63 12.16
C GLY A 606 -51.83 -20.39 12.18
N PRO A 607 -50.48 -20.54 12.15
CA PRO A 607 -49.57 -19.38 12.10
C PRO A 607 -49.78 -18.48 10.87
N PHE A 608 -50.16 -19.03 9.72
CA PHE A 608 -50.42 -18.28 8.49
C PHE A 608 -51.75 -17.53 8.53
N ALA A 609 -52.75 -18.09 9.20
CA ALA A 609 -54.08 -17.48 9.32
C ALA A 609 -54.18 -16.44 10.46
N THR A 610 -53.42 -16.63 11.54
CA THR A 610 -53.45 -15.77 12.73
C THR A 610 -52.53 -14.57 12.62
N ASN A 611 -51.38 -14.70 11.94
CA ASN A 611 -50.50 -13.56 11.66
C ASN A 611 -51.08 -12.72 10.52
N ALA A 612 -51.51 -11.49 10.83
CA ALA A 612 -52.13 -10.59 9.86
C ALA A 612 -51.23 -10.25 8.67
N GLN A 613 -49.91 -10.11 8.88
CA GLN A 613 -48.96 -9.80 7.81
C GLN A 613 -48.90 -10.94 6.80
N ILE A 614 -48.69 -12.16 7.28
CA ILE A 614 -48.62 -13.35 6.43
C ILE A 614 -49.97 -13.61 5.75
N ARG A 615 -51.08 -13.51 6.49
CA ARG A 615 -52.43 -13.69 5.96
C ARG A 615 -52.73 -12.72 4.81
N ASN A 616 -52.32 -11.46 4.95
CA ASN A 616 -52.55 -10.46 3.91
C ASN A 616 -51.73 -10.73 2.64
N ILE A 617 -50.65 -11.52 2.71
CA ILE A 617 -49.84 -11.90 1.55
C ILE A 617 -50.40 -13.17 0.89
N VAL A 618 -50.53 -14.26 1.65
CA VAL A 618 -50.90 -15.58 1.08
C VAL A 618 -52.40 -15.84 1.03
N GLY A 619 -53.21 -14.96 1.61
CA GLY A 619 -54.67 -15.03 1.62
C GLY A 619 -55.34 -14.26 0.49
N GLN A 620 -54.57 -13.75 -0.48
CA GLN A 620 -55.10 -13.12 -1.68
C GLN A 620 -55.24 -14.18 -2.80
N PRO A 621 -56.36 -14.24 -3.52
CA PRO A 621 -56.57 -15.25 -4.57
C PRO A 621 -55.73 -15.02 -5.84
N LYS A 622 -55.19 -13.80 -6.02
CA LYS A 622 -54.30 -13.43 -7.13
C LYS A 622 -53.03 -12.80 -6.59
N SER A 623 -51.90 -13.07 -7.23
CA SER A 623 -50.62 -12.44 -6.90
C SER A 623 -50.59 -10.98 -7.37
N GLY A 624 -49.86 -10.13 -6.65
CA GLY A 624 -49.68 -8.71 -7.00
C GLY A 624 -48.66 -8.48 -8.12
N PHE A 625 -47.89 -9.50 -8.49
CA PHE A 625 -46.87 -9.46 -9.54
C PHE A 625 -46.61 -10.87 -10.10
N ASP A 626 -46.11 -10.94 -11.34
CA ASP A 626 -45.63 -12.17 -12.00
C ASP A 626 -44.10 -12.06 -12.20
N PHE A 627 -43.38 -13.16 -11.99
CA PHE A 627 -41.93 -13.23 -12.23
C PHE A 627 -41.56 -13.41 -13.72
N ARG A 628 -42.55 -13.74 -14.57
CA ARG A 628 -42.37 -13.90 -16.03
C ARG A 628 -42.49 -12.58 -16.79
N GLU A 629 -43.23 -11.63 -16.22
CA GLU A 629 -43.33 -10.24 -16.68
C GLU A 629 -42.16 -9.42 -16.13
#